data_AF-A0A226BV81-F1
#
_entry.id   AF-A0A226BV81-F1
#
_cell.length_a   1.000
_cell.length_b   1.000
_cell.length_c   1.000
_cell.angle_alpha   90.00
_cell.angle_beta   90.00
_cell.angle_gamma   90.00
#
_symmetry.space_group_name_H-M   'P 1'
#
loop_
_entity.id
_entity.type
_entity.pdbx_description
1 polymer ?
#
loop_
_entity_poly.entity_id
_entity_poly.type
_entity_poly.pdbx_seq_one_letter_code
_entity_poly.pdbx_strand_id
1 'polypeptide(L)' 'MAYTTNVIVAIVTVAPEKISAGTIPIFYEDSLEEAEQTALTVSRITRGVVHSLENGVLIIAKH' A
#
# COMPACT_ATOMS: atom_id res chain seq x y z
N MET A 1 -6.92 -28.26 2.56
CA MET A 1 -6.53 -26.94 3.13
C MET A 1 -5.96 -26.11 2.01
N ALA A 2 -6.62 -25.03 1.62
CA ALA A 2 -6.05 -24.07 0.68
C ALA A 2 -5.15 -23.12 1.48
N TYR A 3 -3.87 -23.01 1.11
CA TYR A 3 -2.99 -22.00 1.68
C TYR A 3 -3.40 -20.65 1.08
N THR A 4 -3.89 -19.73 1.90
CA THR A 4 -4.11 -18.36 1.44
C THR A 4 -2.76 -17.64 1.38
N THR A 5 -2.33 -17.31 0.17
CA THR A 5 -1.07 -16.62 -0.06
C THR A 5 -1.24 -15.14 0.27
N ASN A 6 -0.68 -14.71 1.39
CA ASN A 6 -0.59 -13.30 1.74
C ASN A 6 0.36 -12.60 0.76
N VAL A 7 -0.14 -11.63 0.01
CA VAL A 7 0.65 -10.87 -0.97
C VAL A 7 0.51 -9.37 -0.73
N ILE A 8 1.63 -8.65 -0.82
CA ILE A 8 1.62 -7.19 -0.90
C ILE A 8 1.26 -6.82 -2.35
N VAL A 9 0.19 -6.04 -2.53
CA VAL A 9 -0.34 -5.68 -3.85
C VAL A 9 0.08 -4.30 -4.31
N ALA A 10 0.31 -3.35 -3.39
CA ALA A 10 0.76 -1.99 -3.71
C ALA A 10 1.31 -1.28 -2.45
N ILE A 11 2.07 -0.22 -2.68
CA ILE A 11 2.54 0.73 -1.66
C ILE A 11 2.06 2.12 -2.04
N VAL A 12 1.60 2.89 -1.06
CA VAL A 12 1.36 4.33 -1.19
C VAL A 12 2.23 5.05 -0.16
N THR A 13 2.96 6.09 -0.55
CA THR A 13 3.90 6.74 0.37
C THR A 13 4.04 8.24 0.13
N VAL A 14 4.30 8.95 1.23
CA VAL A 14 4.79 10.34 1.25
C VAL A 14 6.28 10.43 1.60
N ALA A 15 6.92 9.28 1.79
CA ALA A 15 8.30 9.12 2.25
C ALA A 15 9.08 8.23 1.26
N PRO A 16 9.27 8.67 0.00
CA PRO A 16 9.88 7.87 -1.06
C PRO A 16 11.27 7.33 -0.69
N GLU A 17 12.02 8.05 0.15
CA GLU A 17 13.33 7.64 0.65
C GLU A 17 13.30 6.37 1.52
N LYS A 18 12.13 5.98 2.03
CA LYS A 18 11.94 4.76 2.83
C LYS A 18 11.60 3.54 1.98
N ILE A 19 11.40 3.71 0.67
CA ILE A 19 11.08 2.63 -0.24
C ILE A 19 12.34 2.21 -1.01
N SER A 20 12.80 0.99 -0.74
CA SER A 20 13.72 0.32 -1.65
C SER A 20 12.92 -0.26 -2.81
N ALA A 21 13.37 -0.02 -4.05
CA ALA A 21 12.71 -0.48 -5.27
C ALA A 21 12.06 -1.87 -5.16
N GLY A 22 10.84 -2.01 -5.69
CA GLY A 22 10.04 -3.24 -5.64
C GLY A 22 9.40 -3.59 -6.98
N THR A 23 8.85 -4.80 -7.09
CA THR A 23 8.15 -5.30 -8.29
C THR A 23 6.64 -4.99 -8.31
N ILE A 24 6.20 -4.13 -7.40
CA ILE A 24 4.79 -3.79 -7.19
C ILE A 24 4.53 -2.31 -7.51
N PRO A 25 3.27 -1.93 -7.80
CA PRO A 25 2.91 -0.52 -7.92
C PRO A 25 3.24 0.26 -6.66
N ILE A 26 3.92 1.40 -6.85
CA ILE A 26 4.23 2.37 -5.79
C ILE A 26 3.62 3.70 -6.21
N PHE A 27 2.76 4.25 -5.36
CA PHE A 27 2.14 5.57 -5.53
C PHE A 27 2.83 6.56 -4.59
N TYR A 28 3.24 7.71 -5.13
CA TYR A 28 3.85 8.79 -4.37
C TYR A 28 2.84 9.92 -4.26
N GLU A 29 2.58 10.36 -3.04
CA GLU A 29 1.62 11.43 -2.73
C GLU A 29 2.32 12.51 -1.90
N ASP A 30 1.76 13.73 -1.90
CA ASP A 30 2.39 14.88 -1.25
C ASP A 30 1.96 15.01 0.23
N SER A 31 0.89 14.32 0.64
CA SER A 31 0.37 14.36 2.01
C SER A 31 -0.21 13.03 2.48
N LEU A 32 -0.29 12.84 3.81
CA LEU A 32 -0.89 11.63 4.39
C LEU A 32 -2.38 11.50 4.04
N GLU A 33 -3.09 12.62 3.93
CA GLU A 33 -4.49 12.64 3.54
C GLU A 33 -4.68 12.10 2.11
N GLU A 34 -3.88 12.57 1.15
CA GLU A 34 -3.88 12.05 -0.23
C GLU A 34 -3.46 10.58 -0.27
N ALA A 35 -2.43 10.20 0.49
CA ALA A 35 -2.00 8.80 0.61
C ALA A 35 -3.11 7.88 1.12
N GLU A 36 -3.89 8.31 2.11
CA GLU A 36 -5.04 7.57 2.62
C GLU A 36 -6.15 7.44 1.58
N GLN A 37 -6.46 8.51 0.82
CA GLN A 37 -7.46 8.45 -0.26
C GLN A 37 -7.03 7.49 -1.39
N THR A 38 -5.77 7.57 -1.82
CA THR A 38 -5.20 6.68 -2.83
C THR A 38 -5.20 5.24 -2.33
N ALA A 39 -4.74 4.98 -1.10
CA ALA A 39 -4.73 3.63 -0.53
C ALA A 39 -6.14 3.04 -0.38
N LEU A 40 -7.12 3.86 0.04
CA LEU A 40 -8.52 3.44 0.16
C LEU A 40 -9.13 3.12 -1.22
N THR A 41 -8.79 3.88 -2.25
CA THR A 41 -9.25 3.62 -3.62
C THR A 41 -8.65 2.33 -4.17
N VAL A 42 -7.33 2.15 -4.05
CA VAL A 42 -6.63 0.97 -4.54
C VAL A 42 -7.04 -0.30 -3.77
N SER A 43 -7.27 -0.21 -2.46
CA SER A 43 -7.75 -1.35 -1.66
C SER A 43 -9.14 -1.83 -2.10
N ARG A 44 -10.06 -0.91 -2.45
CA ARG A 44 -11.38 -1.28 -3.03
C ARG A 44 -11.25 -2.01 -4.36
N ILE A 45 -10.37 -1.53 -5.24
CA ILE A 45 -10.13 -2.15 -6.56
C ILE A 45 -9.54 -3.56 -6.42
N THR A 46 -8.54 -3.69 -5.54
CA THR A 46 -7.78 -4.95 -5.37
C THR A 46 -8.44 -5.94 -4.42
N ARG A 47 -9.47 -5.50 -3.67
CA ARG A 47 -10.04 -6.19 -2.51
C ARG A 47 -8.97 -6.49 -1.46
N GLY A 48 -8.04 -5.56 -1.30
CA GLY A 48 -6.96 -5.59 -0.33
C GLY A 48 -7.32 -4.88 0.97
N VAL A 49 -6.46 -5.00 1.96
CA VAL A 49 -6.52 -4.34 3.26
C VAL A 49 -5.36 -3.35 3.34
N VAL A 50 -5.64 -2.13 3.79
CA VAL A 50 -4.61 -1.10 4.01
C VAL A 50 -3.98 -1.30 5.39
N HIS A 51 -2.66 -1.29 5.44
CA HIS A 51 -1.85 -1.32 6.65
C HIS A 51 -0.95 -0.09 6.68
N SER A 52 -1.00 0.70 7.76
CA SER A 52 -0.07 1.80 7.98
C SER A 52 1.19 1.29 8.66
N LEU A 53 2.35 1.78 8.22
CA LEU A 53 3.62 1.60 8.93
C LEU A 53 3.95 2.76 9.89
N GLU A 54 3.01 3.70 10.07
CA GLU A 54 3.14 4.88 10.94
C GLU A 54 4.35 5.78 10.64
N ASN A 55 4.90 5.67 9.42
CA ASN A 55 6.12 6.37 9.02
C ASN A 55 6.00 7.04 7.64
N GLY A 56 4.77 7.26 7.16
CA GLY A 56 4.50 7.81 5.83
C GLY A 56 4.38 6.77 4.72
N VAL A 57 4.30 5.48 5.07
CA VAL A 57 4.12 4.37 4.14
C VAL A 57 2.85 3.60 4.48
N LEU A 58 2.01 3.40 3.48
CA LEU A 58 0.83 2.54 3.51
C LEU A 58 1.05 1.34 2.60
N ILE A 59 0.85 0.14 3.14
CA ILE A 59 0.93 -1.12 2.42
C ILE A 59 -0.48 -1.63 2.17
N ILE A 60 -0.75 -2.08 0.96
CA ILE A 60 -2.00 -2.79 0.63
C ILE A 60 -1.65 -4.26 0.52
N ALA A 61 -2.25 -5.10 1.36
CA ALA A 61 -2.06 -6.54 1.37
C ALA A 61 -3.35 -7.28 1.04
N LYS A 62 -3.25 -8.46 0.44
CA LYS A 62 -4.38 -9.36 0.20
C LYS A 62 -4.12 -10.67 0.91
N HIS A 63 -5.08 -11.09 1.72
CA HIS A 63 -5.04 -12.31 2.52
C HIS A 63 -5.65 -13.49 1.81
#